data_AF-A0A291BYQ0-F1
#
_entry.id   AF-A0A291BYQ0-F1
#
_cell.length_a   1.000
_cell.length_b   1.000
_cell.length_c   1.000
_cell.angle_alpha   90.00
_cell.angle_beta   90.00
_cell.angle_gamma   90.00
#
_symmetry.space_group_name_H-M   'P 1'
#
loop_
_entity.id
_entity.type
_entity.pdbx_description
1 polymer ?
#
loop_
_entity_poly.entity_id
_entity_poly.type
_entity_poly.pdbx_seq_one_letter_code
_entity_poly.pdbx_strand_id
1 'polypeptide(L)'
;MAKKKQYRKITKKEYKRLSKMKLSSLLIVIALALVVQLYNYYTNDTKKDTHSSSVSNESRASKYKKTAPPINETDDHLTDNGAPDFSDADLDESQSGYIHYGELDKLGRVTTAEALITKSMYDTGTKAEYNIKPTGFISGKEPYLHSRGHLIGKQLGGSGTDRRNLMTIYQYPVNSPDMTNYENAIRKSILKGDKVRYRVIPLFKDDELMPAYVKMEGQSLTTKGDIKFNITIKNER
;
A
#
# COMPACT_ATOMS: atom_id res chain seq x y z
N MET A 1 19.32 52.18 -23.99
CA MET A 1 20.26 51.40 -24.82
C MET A 1 20.79 50.22 -24.02
N ALA A 2 20.52 48.97 -24.41
CA ALA A 2 20.98 47.78 -23.70
C ALA A 2 22.31 47.26 -24.26
N LYS A 3 23.35 47.14 -23.42
CA LYS A 3 24.65 46.54 -23.79
C LYS A 3 24.49 45.03 -23.96
N LYS A 4 24.63 44.51 -25.19
CA LYS A 4 24.69 43.06 -25.44
C LYS A 4 26.00 42.49 -24.87
N LYS A 5 25.92 41.47 -24.00
CA LYS A 5 27.08 40.70 -23.52
C LYS A 5 27.75 40.00 -24.70
N GLN A 6 29.04 40.27 -24.92
CA GLN A 6 29.86 39.55 -25.87
C GLN A 6 30.34 38.24 -25.24
N TYR A 7 30.01 37.11 -25.86
CA TYR A 7 30.49 35.80 -25.42
C TYR A 7 31.76 35.42 -26.18
N ARG A 8 32.85 35.14 -25.46
CA ARG A 8 34.13 34.68 -26.03
C ARG A 8 34.02 33.22 -26.45
N LYS A 9 34.33 32.90 -27.71
CA LYS A 9 34.44 31.51 -28.18
C LYS A 9 35.66 30.85 -27.52
N ILE A 10 35.45 29.71 -26.89
CA ILE A 10 36.49 28.95 -26.20
C ILE A 10 37.20 28.05 -27.21
N THR A 11 38.52 27.90 -27.11
CA THR A 11 39.30 27.05 -28.02
C THR A 11 39.13 25.56 -27.71
N LYS A 12 39.35 24.67 -28.70
CA LYS A 12 39.29 23.20 -28.50
C LYS A 12 40.24 22.70 -27.40
N LYS A 13 41.39 23.35 -27.21
CA LYS A 13 42.38 23.03 -26.17
C LYS A 13 41.89 23.40 -24.77
N GLU A 14 41.29 24.58 -24.64
CA GLU A 14 40.63 25.02 -23.40
C GLU A 14 39.41 24.15 -23.07
N TYR A 15 38.60 23.75 -24.06
CA TYR A 15 37.49 22.81 -23.86
C TYR A 15 37.97 21.47 -23.29
N LYS A 16 39.03 20.88 -23.86
CA LYS A 16 39.60 19.63 -23.33
C LYS A 16 40.12 19.79 -21.90
N ARG A 17 40.81 20.90 -21.59
CA ARG A 17 41.27 21.19 -20.21
C ARG A 17 40.10 21.38 -19.24
N LEU A 18 39.09 22.18 -19.61
CA LEU A 18 37.88 22.39 -18.83
C LEU A 18 37.10 21.09 -18.61
N SER A 19 37.01 20.22 -19.63
CA SER A 19 36.33 18.92 -19.51
C SER A 19 37.07 17.96 -18.58
N LYS A 20 38.41 17.91 -18.64
CA LYS A 20 39.23 17.10 -17.72
C LYS A 20 39.14 17.62 -16.29
N MET A 21 39.17 18.94 -16.08
CA MET A 21 38.98 19.55 -14.76
C MET A 21 37.58 19.31 -14.19
N LYS A 22 36.53 19.31 -15.02
CA LYS A 22 35.16 18.96 -14.62
C LYS A 22 35.01 17.47 -14.30
N LEU A 23 35.70 16.59 -15.03
CA LEU A 23 35.67 15.16 -14.78
C LEU A 23 36.42 14.79 -13.49
N SER A 24 37.58 15.39 -13.22
CA SER A 24 38.33 15.16 -11.98
C SER A 24 37.60 15.70 -10.75
N SER A 25 36.95 16.86 -10.85
CA SER A 25 36.11 17.40 -9.75
C SER A 25 34.86 16.55 -9.52
N LEU A 26 34.24 16.00 -10.57
CA LEU A 26 33.12 15.06 -10.44
C LEU A 26 33.52 13.76 -9.72
N LEU A 27 34.70 13.20 -10.04
CA LEU A 27 35.20 11.98 -9.39
C LEU A 27 35.52 12.19 -7.90
N ILE A 28 36.06 13.36 -7.52
CA ILE A 28 36.33 13.70 -6.11
C ILE A 28 35.02 13.80 -5.30
N VAL A 29 33.97 14.41 -5.87
CA VAL A 29 32.66 14.51 -5.21
C VAL A 29 32.03 13.13 -4.99
N ILE A 30 32.15 12.22 -5.96
CA ILE A 30 31.65 10.84 -5.83
C ILE A 30 32.42 10.08 -4.74
N ALA A 31 33.75 10.19 -4.70
CA ALA A 31 34.57 9.55 -3.67
C ALA A 31 34.21 10.04 -2.26
N LEU A 32 34.00 11.35 -2.07
CA LEU A 32 33.56 11.91 -0.79
C LEU A 32 32.16 11.43 -0.40
N ALA A 33 31.22 11.31 -1.34
CA ALA A 33 29.88 10.78 -1.08
C ALA A 33 29.92 9.30 -0.64
N LEU A 34 30.80 8.48 -1.23
CA LEU A 34 30.99 7.08 -0.84
C LEU A 34 31.62 6.94 0.55
N VAL A 35 32.57 7.81 0.91
CA VAL A 35 33.15 7.85 2.27
C VAL A 35 32.09 8.23 3.30
N VAL A 36 31.19 9.18 3.00
CA VAL A 36 30.08 9.55 3.88
C VAL A 36 29.07 8.40 4.03
N GLN A 37 28.73 7.70 2.94
CA GLN A 37 27.85 6.52 3.00
C GLN A 37 28.46 5.40 3.84
N LEU A 38 29.76 5.16 3.72
CA LEU A 38 30.47 4.15 4.50
C LEU A 38 30.55 4.54 5.99
N TYR A 39 30.80 5.83 6.29
CA TYR A 39 30.78 6.35 7.66
C TYR A 39 29.38 6.21 8.31
N ASN A 40 28.32 6.51 7.57
CA ASN A 40 26.94 6.33 8.04
C ASN A 40 26.58 4.86 8.25
N TYR A 41 27.15 3.93 7.47
CA TYR A 41 26.96 2.50 7.68
C TYR A 41 27.63 2.03 8.99
N TYR A 42 28.88 2.45 9.23
CA TYR A 42 29.64 2.05 10.42
C TYR A 42 29.11 2.66 11.73
N THR A 43 28.47 3.83 11.68
CA THR A 43 27.99 4.53 12.88
C THR A 43 26.61 4.07 13.37
N ASN A 44 25.86 3.29 12.56
CA ASN A 44 24.51 2.88 12.90
C ASN A 44 24.40 1.56 13.71
N ASP A 45 25.50 0.86 13.98
CA ASP A 45 25.46 -0.47 14.61
C ASP A 45 25.77 -0.49 16.12
N THR A 46 25.78 0.67 16.79
CA THR A 46 25.99 0.74 18.24
C THR A 46 24.99 1.68 18.90
N LYS A 47 23.87 1.12 19.40
CA LYS A 47 23.20 1.49 20.67
C LYS A 47 21.87 0.74 20.85
N LYS A 48 21.90 -0.24 21.76
CA LYS A 48 20.74 -0.81 22.47
C LYS A 48 20.75 -0.31 23.93
N ASP A 49 19.53 -0.06 24.41
CA ASP A 49 18.99 -0.06 25.78
C ASP A 49 19.44 1.02 26.82
N THR A 50 18.45 1.73 27.39
CA THR A 50 18.11 1.83 28.85
C THR A 50 17.06 2.94 29.13
N HIS A 51 16.23 2.72 30.17
CA HIS A 51 14.99 3.39 30.64
C HIS A 51 15.07 4.82 31.24
N SER A 52 13.89 5.50 31.19
CA SER A 52 13.24 6.35 32.23
C SER A 52 13.10 7.88 32.01
N SER A 53 11.82 8.28 31.91
CA SER A 53 11.10 9.44 32.50
C SER A 53 11.38 10.93 32.15
N SER A 54 10.33 11.55 31.58
CA SER A 54 9.67 12.82 31.96
C SER A 54 9.89 14.14 31.16
N VAL A 55 8.72 14.76 30.86
CA VAL A 55 8.38 16.20 30.64
C VAL A 55 8.59 16.90 29.26
N SER A 56 7.42 17.22 28.65
CA SER A 56 6.98 18.35 27.79
C SER A 56 7.85 18.91 26.64
N ASN A 57 7.34 18.83 25.40
CA ASN A 57 6.63 19.91 24.68
C ASN A 57 6.61 19.67 23.16
N GLU A 58 5.39 19.63 22.65
CA GLU A 58 4.88 19.89 21.30
C GLU A 58 5.87 20.37 20.20
N SER A 59 6.05 19.55 19.16
CA SER A 59 6.10 20.05 17.78
C SER A 59 5.74 18.95 16.78
N ARG A 60 4.90 19.34 15.82
CA ARG A 60 4.13 18.52 14.89
C ARG A 60 5.00 17.61 14.01
N ALA A 61 4.49 16.40 13.78
CA ALA A 61 4.85 15.48 12.70
C ALA A 61 6.27 14.87 12.73
N SER A 62 6.46 13.85 13.55
CA SER A 62 7.32 12.73 13.14
C SER A 62 6.93 11.42 13.84
N LYS A 63 7.03 10.32 13.08
CA LYS A 63 7.25 8.95 13.58
C LYS A 63 6.02 8.18 14.12
N TYR A 64 5.14 7.75 13.20
CA TYR A 64 4.42 6.48 13.39
C TYR A 64 5.47 5.36 13.49
N LYS A 65 5.85 4.99 14.72
CA LYS A 65 6.80 3.94 15.02
C LYS A 65 6.02 2.65 15.26
N LYS A 66 6.30 1.70 14.37
CA LYS A 66 5.88 0.30 14.34
C LYS A 66 6.23 -0.43 15.64
N THR A 67 5.22 -0.76 16.44
CA THR A 67 5.18 -1.93 17.33
C THR A 67 3.71 -2.38 17.40
N ALA A 68 3.41 -3.59 16.93
CA ALA A 68 2.09 -4.17 17.10
C ALA A 68 1.83 -4.34 18.60
N PRO A 69 0.71 -3.82 19.15
CA PRO A 69 0.32 -4.11 20.52
C PRO A 69 0.03 -5.61 20.67
N PRO A 70 0.24 -6.19 21.86
CA PRO A 70 -0.23 -7.54 22.13
C PRO A 70 -1.75 -7.57 22.03
N ILE A 71 -2.26 -8.46 21.18
CA ILE A 71 -3.69 -8.75 21.02
C ILE A 71 -4.28 -9.22 22.34
N ASN A 72 -4.88 -8.28 23.07
CA ASN A 72 -5.93 -8.47 24.07
C ASN A 72 -6.41 -7.09 24.56
N GLU A 73 -7.06 -6.34 23.67
CA GLU A 73 -8.07 -5.35 24.04
C GLU A 73 -9.21 -5.49 23.02
N THR A 74 -10.45 -5.56 23.51
CA THR A 74 -11.67 -5.69 22.71
C THR A 74 -11.90 -4.39 21.92
N ASP A 75 -11.44 -4.33 20.66
CA ASP A 75 -11.64 -3.18 19.77
C ASP A 75 -12.79 -3.48 18.80
N ASP A 76 -13.89 -2.71 18.90
CA ASP A 76 -15.20 -2.88 18.24
C ASP A 76 -15.19 -2.64 16.71
N HIS A 77 -14.00 -2.60 16.11
CA HIS A 77 -13.79 -2.24 14.71
C HIS A 77 -13.67 -3.45 13.78
N LEU A 78 -13.23 -4.59 14.30
CA LEU A 78 -13.05 -5.83 13.54
C LEU A 78 -13.82 -6.99 14.19
N THR A 79 -14.66 -7.66 13.40
CA THR A 79 -15.37 -8.88 13.79
C THR A 79 -14.76 -10.09 13.08
N ASP A 80 -14.41 -11.13 13.84
CA ASP A 80 -14.10 -12.46 13.30
C ASP A 80 -15.38 -13.27 13.13
N ASN A 81 -15.67 -13.67 11.90
CA ASN A 81 -16.85 -14.45 11.53
C ASN A 81 -16.55 -15.95 11.47
N GLY A 82 -15.34 -16.38 11.84
CA GLY A 82 -14.93 -17.78 11.84
C GLY A 82 -14.44 -18.26 10.47
N ALA A 83 -15.00 -19.37 9.98
CA ALA A 83 -14.55 -19.98 8.74
C ALA A 83 -14.95 -19.15 7.51
N PRO A 84 -14.11 -19.11 6.44
CA PRO A 84 -14.53 -18.60 5.14
C PRO A 84 -15.72 -19.38 4.58
N ASP A 85 -16.63 -18.67 3.89
CA ASP A 85 -17.83 -19.25 3.27
C ASP A 85 -17.59 -19.51 1.77
N PHE A 86 -16.60 -20.35 1.47
CA PHE A 86 -16.27 -20.77 0.10
C PHE A 86 -16.88 -22.14 -0.18
N SER A 87 -17.52 -22.29 -1.34
CA SER A 87 -17.95 -23.60 -1.84
C SER A 87 -16.77 -24.42 -2.32
N ASP A 88 -16.93 -25.74 -2.48
CA ASP A 88 -15.88 -26.59 -3.06
C ASP A 88 -15.47 -26.12 -4.47
N ALA A 89 -16.43 -25.56 -5.23
CA ALA A 89 -16.16 -24.99 -6.54
C ALA A 89 -15.31 -23.71 -6.49
N ASP A 90 -15.41 -22.92 -5.41
CA ASP A 90 -14.54 -21.76 -5.19
C ASP A 90 -13.09 -22.16 -4.89
N LEU A 91 -12.86 -23.40 -4.45
CA LEU A 91 -11.57 -23.92 -4.01
C LEU A 91 -10.86 -24.77 -5.07
N ASP A 92 -11.24 -24.62 -6.34
CA ASP A 92 -10.60 -25.32 -7.46
C ASP A 92 -9.15 -24.86 -7.68
N GLU A 93 -8.21 -25.71 -7.26
CA GLU A 93 -6.77 -25.48 -7.40
C GLU A 93 -6.28 -25.47 -8.85
N SER A 94 -7.05 -25.97 -9.83
CA SER A 94 -6.61 -26.11 -11.22
C SER A 94 -6.51 -24.78 -11.98
N GLN A 95 -7.15 -23.72 -11.46
CA GLN A 95 -7.20 -22.41 -12.10
C GLN A 95 -5.86 -21.64 -12.02
N SER A 96 -5.57 -20.81 -13.03
CA SER A 96 -4.29 -20.08 -13.20
C SER A 96 -4.18 -18.78 -12.38
N GLY A 97 -5.25 -18.39 -11.71
CA GLY A 97 -5.38 -17.12 -10.99
C GLY A 97 -6.19 -16.10 -11.79
N TYR A 98 -7.04 -15.35 -11.10
CA TYR A 98 -7.93 -14.37 -11.71
C TYR A 98 -8.32 -13.29 -10.72
N ILE A 99 -8.83 -12.18 -11.25
CA ILE A 99 -9.58 -11.16 -10.52
C ILE A 99 -10.86 -10.89 -11.29
N HIS A 100 -11.99 -10.96 -10.61
CA HIS A 100 -13.28 -10.58 -11.13
C HIS A 100 -13.85 -9.48 -10.24
N TYR A 101 -14.14 -8.32 -10.83
CA TYR A 101 -14.87 -7.26 -10.17
C TYR A 101 -16.34 -7.35 -10.58
N GLY A 102 -17.24 -7.39 -9.61
CA GLY A 102 -18.65 -7.25 -9.89
C GLY A 102 -18.96 -5.90 -10.56
N GLU A 103 -20.06 -5.88 -11.31
CA GLU A 103 -20.54 -4.64 -11.91
C GLU A 103 -20.94 -3.63 -10.83
N LEU A 104 -20.84 -2.35 -11.16
CA LEU A 104 -21.34 -1.31 -10.28
C LEU A 104 -22.85 -1.45 -10.11
N ASP A 105 -23.35 -1.20 -8.91
CA ASP A 105 -24.79 -1.24 -8.66
C ASP A 105 -25.51 0.00 -9.24
N LYS A 106 -26.83 0.09 -9.04
CA LYS A 106 -27.67 1.19 -9.54
C LYS A 106 -27.25 2.59 -9.04
N LEU A 107 -26.51 2.68 -7.94
CA LEU A 107 -25.99 3.93 -7.37
C LEU A 107 -24.53 4.19 -7.79
N GLY A 108 -23.98 3.34 -8.65
CA GLY A 108 -22.59 3.39 -9.10
C GLY A 108 -21.59 2.89 -8.05
N ARG A 109 -22.07 2.17 -7.02
CA ARG A 109 -21.25 1.63 -5.94
C ARG A 109 -20.59 0.34 -6.39
N VAL A 110 -19.40 0.08 -5.88
CA VAL A 110 -18.72 -1.21 -6.07
C VAL A 110 -19.52 -2.34 -5.44
N THR A 111 -19.39 -3.53 -5.99
CA THR A 111 -19.96 -4.77 -5.44
C THR A 111 -18.83 -5.73 -5.07
N THR A 112 -19.11 -7.02 -4.96
CA THR A 112 -18.13 -8.03 -4.60
C THR A 112 -16.96 -8.09 -5.59
N ALA A 113 -15.73 -8.17 -5.07
CA ALA A 113 -14.57 -8.58 -5.84
C ALA A 113 -14.13 -9.98 -5.43
N GLU A 114 -13.94 -10.85 -6.42
CA GLU A 114 -13.54 -12.24 -6.28
C GLU A 114 -12.16 -12.43 -6.92
N ALA A 115 -11.29 -13.20 -6.29
CA ALA A 115 -10.00 -13.51 -6.85
C ALA A 115 -9.47 -14.87 -6.42
N LEU A 116 -8.70 -15.48 -7.32
CA LEU A 116 -7.72 -16.50 -6.99
C LEU A 116 -6.34 -15.87 -7.14
N ILE A 117 -5.73 -15.49 -6.03
CA ILE A 117 -4.45 -14.80 -6.00
C ILE A 117 -3.32 -15.81 -6.09
N THR A 118 -2.42 -15.62 -7.05
CA THR A 118 -1.25 -16.47 -7.26
C THR A 118 0.03 -15.65 -7.30
N LYS A 119 1.17 -16.33 -7.24
CA LYS A 119 2.49 -15.68 -7.29
C LYS A 119 2.72 -14.81 -8.53
N SER A 120 2.15 -15.16 -9.70
CA SER A 120 2.31 -14.40 -10.93
C SER A 120 1.61 -13.03 -10.92
N MET A 121 0.69 -12.82 -9.97
CA MET A 121 -0.05 -11.56 -9.83
C MET A 121 0.64 -10.58 -8.88
N TYR A 122 1.66 -11.03 -8.15
CA TYR A 122 2.37 -10.21 -7.18
C TYR A 122 2.94 -8.93 -7.81
N ASP A 123 2.55 -7.78 -7.25
CA ASP A 123 2.94 -6.42 -7.68
C ASP A 123 2.68 -6.10 -9.17
N THR A 124 1.69 -6.77 -9.77
CA THR A 124 1.23 -6.46 -11.14
C THR A 124 0.13 -5.40 -11.20
N GLY A 125 -0.47 -5.07 -10.05
CA GLY A 125 -1.57 -4.11 -9.95
C GLY A 125 -1.12 -2.66 -10.10
N THR A 126 -2.09 -1.76 -10.24
CA THR A 126 -1.84 -0.32 -10.46
C THR A 126 -2.28 0.53 -9.28
N LYS A 127 -1.60 1.68 -9.09
CA LYS A 127 -1.97 2.66 -8.07
C LYS A 127 -3.38 3.19 -8.37
N ALA A 128 -4.16 3.47 -7.33
CA ALA A 128 -5.46 4.11 -7.47
C ALA A 128 -5.31 5.43 -8.24
N GLU A 129 -6.01 5.53 -9.36
CA GLU A 129 -6.03 6.68 -10.24
C GLU A 129 -6.63 7.87 -9.49
N TYR A 130 -5.92 8.99 -9.50
CA TYR A 130 -6.32 10.16 -8.72
C TYR A 130 -7.68 10.72 -9.19
N ASN A 131 -7.95 10.64 -10.49
CA ASN A 131 -9.18 11.17 -11.07
C ASN A 131 -10.40 10.27 -10.83
N ILE A 132 -10.21 9.01 -10.42
CA ILE A 132 -11.33 8.16 -10.04
C ILE A 132 -11.73 8.50 -8.62
N LYS A 133 -12.96 9.00 -8.45
CA LYS A 133 -13.59 9.22 -7.15
C LYS A 133 -14.69 8.16 -6.99
N PRO A 134 -14.51 7.18 -6.10
CA PRO A 134 -15.58 6.26 -5.74
C PRO A 134 -16.77 7.02 -5.15
N THR A 135 -17.91 6.34 -5.07
CA THR A 135 -19.10 6.86 -4.38
C THR A 135 -18.75 7.27 -2.95
N GLY A 136 -19.29 8.39 -2.48
CA GLY A 136 -19.00 8.93 -1.15
C GLY A 136 -17.62 9.61 -0.98
N PHE A 137 -16.75 9.64 -2.00
CA PHE A 137 -15.43 10.25 -1.86
C PHE A 137 -15.49 11.78 -1.81
N ILE A 138 -15.12 12.37 -0.66
CA ILE A 138 -15.05 13.83 -0.49
C ILE A 138 -13.60 14.32 -0.67
N SER A 139 -12.69 13.92 0.22
CA SER A 139 -11.29 14.33 0.18
C SER A 139 -10.39 13.34 0.92
N GLY A 140 -9.17 13.15 0.43
CA GLY A 140 -8.12 12.43 1.17
C GLY A 140 -7.38 13.29 2.20
N LYS A 141 -7.76 14.56 2.34
CA LYS A 141 -7.20 15.50 3.33
C LYS A 141 -8.14 15.66 4.51
N GLU A 142 -7.63 16.21 5.60
CA GLU A 142 -8.45 16.67 6.72
C GLU A 142 -9.58 17.62 6.26
N PRO A 143 -10.77 17.55 6.88
CA PRO A 143 -11.16 16.64 7.96
C PRO A 143 -11.64 15.26 7.49
N TYR A 144 -11.56 14.93 6.19
CA TYR A 144 -12.23 13.77 5.59
C TYR A 144 -11.37 12.49 5.48
N LEU A 145 -10.05 12.60 5.31
CA LEU A 145 -9.13 11.46 5.36
C LEU A 145 -9.59 10.20 4.61
N HIS A 146 -10.27 10.35 3.47
CA HIS A 146 -10.72 9.22 2.67
C HIS A 146 -9.55 8.61 1.87
N SER A 147 -9.56 7.30 1.75
CA SER A 147 -8.77 6.55 0.79
C SER A 147 -9.63 6.18 -0.43
N ARG A 148 -8.96 5.97 -1.56
CA ARG A 148 -9.51 5.19 -2.68
C ARG A 148 -9.08 3.75 -2.42
N GLY A 149 -9.80 3.09 -1.52
CA GLY A 149 -9.46 1.74 -1.07
C GLY A 149 -9.67 0.75 -2.21
N HIS A 150 -8.65 -0.03 -2.52
CA HIS A 150 -8.78 -1.16 -3.42
C HIS A 150 -9.60 -2.26 -2.75
N LEU A 151 -10.46 -2.96 -3.50
CA LEU A 151 -11.05 -4.21 -3.03
C LEU A 151 -10.00 -5.32 -3.10
N ILE A 152 -9.35 -5.46 -4.26
CA ILE A 152 -8.14 -6.28 -4.41
C ILE A 152 -6.93 -5.35 -4.43
N GLY A 153 -6.11 -5.40 -3.38
CA GLY A 153 -4.95 -4.53 -3.24
C GLY A 153 -3.98 -4.59 -4.43
N LYS A 154 -3.34 -3.44 -4.72
CA LYS A 154 -2.33 -3.30 -5.79
C LYS A 154 -1.28 -4.43 -5.77
N GLN A 155 -0.75 -4.74 -4.58
CA GLN A 155 0.29 -5.76 -4.41
C GLN A 155 -0.16 -7.18 -4.78
N LEU A 156 -1.47 -7.41 -4.86
CA LEU A 156 -2.10 -8.68 -5.21
C LEU A 156 -2.59 -8.71 -6.67
N GLY A 157 -2.25 -7.70 -7.47
CA GLY A 157 -2.62 -7.61 -8.89
C GLY A 157 -3.82 -6.72 -9.19
N GLY A 158 -4.43 -6.09 -8.19
CA GLY A 158 -5.64 -5.30 -8.41
C GLY A 158 -5.40 -3.99 -9.18
N SER A 159 -6.33 -3.66 -10.07
CA SER A 159 -6.31 -2.44 -10.86
C SER A 159 -6.73 -1.23 -10.03
N GLY A 160 -5.93 -0.16 -10.07
CA GLY A 160 -6.30 1.16 -9.59
C GLY A 160 -6.94 2.06 -10.65
N THR A 161 -7.12 1.58 -11.89
CA THR A 161 -7.79 2.33 -12.97
C THR A 161 -9.19 1.78 -13.27
N ASP A 162 -9.56 0.61 -12.74
CA ASP A 162 -10.91 0.08 -12.83
C ASP A 162 -11.77 0.63 -11.68
N ARG A 163 -12.85 1.33 -12.02
CA ARG A 163 -13.77 1.93 -11.04
C ARG A 163 -14.47 0.87 -10.19
N ARG A 164 -14.61 -0.37 -10.68
CA ARG A 164 -15.23 -1.49 -9.96
C ARG A 164 -14.35 -2.01 -8.81
N ASN A 165 -13.07 -1.61 -8.74
CA ASN A 165 -12.13 -2.03 -7.70
C ASN A 165 -11.86 -0.95 -6.64
N LEU A 166 -12.46 0.24 -6.73
CA LEU A 166 -12.16 1.34 -5.80
C LEU A 166 -13.40 1.76 -5.02
N MET A 167 -13.30 1.73 -3.69
CA MET A 167 -14.32 2.23 -2.76
C MET A 167 -13.79 3.38 -1.90
N THR A 168 -14.70 4.15 -1.32
CA THR A 168 -14.35 5.13 -0.29
C THR A 168 -14.28 4.44 1.05
N ILE A 169 -13.12 4.49 1.70
CA ILE A 169 -12.90 4.03 3.09
C ILE A 169 -12.05 5.05 3.85
N TYR A 170 -12.00 4.97 5.17
CA TYR A 170 -11.07 5.80 5.93
C TYR A 170 -9.62 5.32 5.78
N GLN A 171 -8.68 6.27 5.70
CA GLN A 171 -7.25 5.96 5.62
C GLN A 171 -6.75 5.19 6.85
N TYR A 172 -7.24 5.57 8.04
CA TYR A 172 -6.95 4.93 9.31
C TYR A 172 -8.27 4.77 10.09
N PRO A 173 -8.50 3.62 10.76
CA PRO A 173 -7.67 2.40 10.72
C PRO A 173 -8.01 1.45 9.55
N VAL A 174 -9.13 1.69 8.85
CA VAL A 174 -9.73 0.77 7.86
C VAL A 174 -8.77 0.36 6.74
N ASN A 175 -8.30 1.32 5.93
CA ASN A 175 -7.38 1.02 4.82
C ASN A 175 -6.05 0.46 5.34
N SER A 176 -5.54 1.09 6.41
CA SER A 176 -4.35 0.62 7.14
C SER A 176 -4.47 1.01 8.62
N PRO A 177 -4.27 0.04 9.54
CA PRO A 177 -3.69 -1.27 9.31
C PRO A 177 -4.68 -2.39 8.93
N ASP A 178 -5.99 -2.21 9.07
CA ASP A 178 -6.92 -3.35 9.18
C ASP A 178 -6.94 -4.21 7.92
N MET A 179 -7.32 -3.64 6.77
CA MET A 179 -7.27 -4.38 5.50
C MET A 179 -5.83 -4.78 5.13
N THR A 180 -4.89 -3.85 5.29
CA THR A 180 -3.48 -4.02 4.92
C THR A 180 -2.83 -5.22 5.62
N ASN A 181 -3.22 -5.56 6.85
CA ASN A 181 -2.70 -6.70 7.59
C ASN A 181 -3.05 -8.03 6.91
N TYR A 182 -4.32 -8.23 6.53
CA TYR A 182 -4.77 -9.44 5.83
C TYR A 182 -4.16 -9.53 4.44
N GLU A 183 -4.13 -8.44 3.68
CA GLU A 183 -3.49 -8.42 2.36
C GLU A 183 -1.99 -8.77 2.43
N ASN A 184 -1.29 -8.32 3.48
CA ASN A 184 0.10 -8.69 3.71
C ASN A 184 0.28 -10.17 4.06
N ALA A 185 -0.67 -10.78 4.76
CA ALA A 185 -0.66 -12.22 5.02
C ALA A 185 -0.80 -13.00 3.71
N ILE A 186 -1.77 -12.62 2.86
CA ILE A 186 -1.95 -13.20 1.52
C ILE A 186 -0.68 -13.07 0.69
N ARG A 187 -0.09 -11.86 0.63
CA ARG A 187 1.17 -11.62 -0.08
C ARG A 187 2.26 -12.59 0.38
N LYS A 188 2.46 -12.73 1.70
CA LYS A 188 3.47 -13.65 2.25
C LYS A 188 3.18 -15.10 1.82
N SER A 189 1.93 -15.51 1.81
CA SER A 189 1.53 -16.87 1.40
C SER A 189 1.84 -17.14 -0.08
N ILE A 190 1.38 -16.28 -0.98
CA ILE A 190 1.58 -16.49 -2.42
C ILE A 190 3.07 -16.44 -2.82
N LEU A 191 3.89 -15.68 -2.09
CA LEU A 191 5.34 -15.64 -2.33
C LEU A 191 6.04 -16.97 -1.98
N LYS A 192 5.50 -17.74 -1.02
CA LYS A 192 5.90 -19.13 -0.71
C LYS A 192 5.39 -20.15 -1.74
N GLY A 193 4.59 -19.71 -2.71
CA GLY A 193 4.05 -20.55 -3.78
C GLY A 193 2.65 -21.09 -3.51
N ASP A 194 1.93 -20.50 -2.56
CA ASP A 194 0.51 -20.78 -2.33
C ASP A 194 -0.38 -20.16 -3.42
N LYS A 195 -1.63 -20.64 -3.49
CA LYS A 195 -2.75 -19.97 -4.17
C LYS A 195 -3.79 -19.63 -3.12
N VAL A 196 -4.33 -18.41 -3.15
CA VAL A 196 -5.29 -17.96 -2.14
C VAL A 196 -6.59 -17.55 -2.81
N ARG A 197 -7.69 -18.23 -2.46
CA ARG A 197 -9.03 -17.78 -2.79
C ARG A 197 -9.35 -16.60 -1.88
N TYR A 198 -9.70 -15.47 -2.48
CA TYR A 198 -9.85 -14.20 -1.79
C TYR A 198 -11.11 -13.47 -2.27
N ARG A 199 -11.89 -12.94 -1.35
CA ARG A 199 -13.13 -12.22 -1.62
C ARG A 199 -13.25 -10.98 -0.75
N VAL A 200 -13.65 -9.87 -1.33
CA VAL A 200 -13.94 -8.61 -0.62
C VAL A 200 -15.33 -8.11 -0.98
N ILE A 201 -16.15 -7.88 0.04
CA ILE A 201 -17.56 -7.48 -0.09
C ILE A 201 -17.76 -6.17 0.68
N PRO A 202 -17.91 -5.03 0.01
CA PRO A 202 -18.37 -3.80 0.63
C PRO A 202 -19.83 -3.94 1.06
N LEU A 203 -20.15 -3.65 2.32
CA LEU A 203 -21.49 -3.73 2.88
C LEU A 203 -22.05 -2.32 3.07
N PHE A 204 -23.01 -1.94 2.24
CA PHE A 204 -23.69 -0.64 2.30
C PHE A 204 -24.95 -0.72 3.14
N LYS A 205 -25.26 0.37 3.84
CA LYS A 205 -26.55 0.56 4.51
C LYS A 205 -27.47 1.34 3.58
N ASP A 206 -28.60 0.76 3.22
CA ASP A 206 -29.61 1.40 2.36
C ASP A 206 -28.99 2.02 1.09
N ASP A 207 -29.30 3.29 0.82
CA ASP A 207 -28.79 4.07 -0.32
C ASP A 207 -27.51 4.88 0.03
N GLU A 208 -26.83 4.58 1.14
CA GLU A 208 -25.55 5.23 1.48
C GLU A 208 -24.49 4.96 0.39
N LEU A 209 -23.69 5.98 0.11
CA LEU A 209 -22.68 5.96 -0.96
C LEU A 209 -21.31 5.47 -0.51
N MET A 210 -21.09 5.37 0.80
CA MET A 210 -19.89 4.81 1.42
C MET A 210 -20.29 3.50 2.12
N PRO A 211 -19.53 2.40 2.00
CA PRO A 211 -19.87 1.18 2.70
C PRO A 211 -19.75 1.40 4.21
N ALA A 212 -20.68 0.84 4.98
CA ALA A 212 -20.63 0.86 6.44
C ALA A 212 -19.63 -0.16 6.98
N TYR A 213 -19.42 -1.26 6.25
CA TYR A 213 -18.44 -2.30 6.59
C TYR A 213 -17.75 -2.85 5.35
N VAL A 214 -16.61 -3.51 5.55
CA VAL A 214 -15.89 -4.28 4.53
C VAL A 214 -15.73 -5.70 5.04
N LYS A 215 -16.37 -6.67 4.38
CA LYS A 215 -16.13 -8.10 4.65
C LYS A 215 -14.98 -8.60 3.78
N MET A 216 -14.07 -9.36 4.37
CA MET A 216 -12.93 -9.97 3.67
C MET A 216 -12.84 -11.45 4.04
N GLU A 217 -12.66 -12.30 3.04
CA GLU A 217 -12.53 -13.75 3.21
C GLU A 217 -11.31 -14.24 2.45
N GLY A 218 -10.49 -15.08 3.08
CA GLY A 218 -9.29 -15.65 2.47
C GLY A 218 -9.08 -17.10 2.87
N GLN A 219 -8.73 -17.94 1.90
CA GLN A 219 -8.43 -19.35 2.11
C GLN A 219 -7.27 -19.81 1.23
N SER A 220 -6.24 -20.41 1.84
CA SER A 220 -5.18 -21.11 1.13
C SER A 220 -5.75 -22.35 0.45
N LEU A 221 -5.37 -22.53 -0.80
CA LEU A 221 -5.74 -23.68 -1.62
C LEU A 221 -4.67 -24.75 -1.61
N THR A 222 -3.42 -24.41 -1.26
CA THR A 222 -2.33 -25.38 -1.24
C THR A 222 -1.80 -25.61 0.17
N THR A 223 -1.09 -26.71 0.36
CA THR A 223 -0.37 -27.00 1.61
C THR A 223 0.84 -26.09 1.89
N LYS A 224 1.16 -25.16 0.98
CA LYS A 224 2.26 -24.19 1.16
C LYS A 224 1.84 -22.96 1.98
N GLY A 225 0.54 -22.77 2.18
CA GLY A 225 -0.03 -21.66 2.93
C GLY A 225 -0.97 -22.11 4.04
N ASP A 226 -1.30 -21.16 4.91
CA ASP A 226 -2.12 -21.32 6.12
C ASP A 226 -3.18 -20.21 6.24
N ILE A 227 -3.50 -19.52 5.15
CA ILE A 227 -4.51 -18.47 5.14
C ILE A 227 -5.87 -19.09 5.38
N LYS A 228 -6.54 -18.64 6.45
CA LYS A 228 -7.94 -18.94 6.74
C LYS A 228 -8.51 -17.82 7.59
N PHE A 229 -9.32 -16.95 6.99
CA PHE A 229 -9.99 -15.87 7.71
C PHE A 229 -11.31 -15.48 7.05
N ASN A 230 -12.25 -15.03 7.88
CA ASN A 230 -13.47 -14.38 7.47
C ASN A 230 -13.73 -13.25 8.46
N ILE A 231 -13.56 -12.02 8.03
CA ILE A 231 -13.59 -10.86 8.92
C ILE A 231 -14.47 -9.77 8.35
N THR A 232 -14.99 -8.92 9.24
CA THR A 232 -15.74 -7.72 8.86
C THR A 232 -15.14 -6.53 9.59
N ILE A 233 -14.76 -5.51 8.82
CA ILE A 233 -14.15 -4.28 9.31
C ILE A 233 -15.19 -3.18 9.23
N LYS A 234 -15.44 -2.48 10.33
CA LYS A 234 -16.32 -1.31 10.35
C LYS A 234 -15.64 -0.16 9.64
N ASN A 235 -16.30 0.50 8.69
CA ASN A 235 -15.71 1.60 7.95
C ASN A 235 -15.90 2.93 8.69
N GLU A 236 -15.23 3.06 9.83
CA GLU A 236 -15.23 4.25 10.67
C GLU A 236 -13.82 4.61 11.16
N ARG A 237 -13.69 5.78 11.80
CA ARG A 237 -12.43 6.31 12.34
C ARG A 237 -12.34 6.16 13.84
#